data_AF-A0A817MRA3-F1
#
_entry.id   AF-A0A817MRA3-F1
#
_cell.length_a   1.000
_cell.length_b   1.000
_cell.length_c   1.000
_cell.angle_alpha   90.00
_cell.angle_beta   90.00
_cell.angle_gamma   90.00
#
_symmetry.space_group_name_H-M   'P 1'
#
loop_
_entity.id
_entity.type
_entity.pdbx_description
1 polymer ?
#
loop_
_entity_poly.entity_id
_entity_poly.type
_entity_poly.pdbx_seq_one_letter_code
_entity_poly.pdbx_strand_id
1 'polypeptide(L)'
;MLQVFGFPEENAGGLLVSGTSIATIISIATARQRMLVNVRNEGLGNSSNLVAYASTETHGCIIKAFQLLGLGSDALHFIPVDETFCIEISALRTAIREDREKGLKPFCIIGNAGI
;
A
#
# COMPACT_ATOMS: atom_id res chain seq x y z
N MET A 1 6.48 14.86 -15.03
CA MET A 1 5.82 13.63 -14.53
C MET A 1 4.53 13.94 -13.75
N LEU A 2 4.55 14.85 -12.76
CA LEU A 2 3.35 15.21 -12.00
C LEU A 2 2.18 15.68 -12.88
N GLN A 3 2.43 16.57 -13.84
CA GLN A 3 1.43 17.02 -14.83
C GLN A 3 0.87 15.87 -15.70
N VAL A 4 1.70 14.89 -16.07
CA VAL A 4 1.27 13.74 -16.88
C VAL A 4 0.28 12.85 -16.11
N PHE A 5 0.45 12.75 -14.80
CA PHE A 5 -0.47 12.01 -13.92
C PHE A 5 -1.61 12.88 -13.34
N GLY A 6 -1.71 14.14 -13.76
CA GLY A 6 -2.77 15.06 -13.29
C GLY A 6 -2.67 15.44 -11.81
N PHE A 7 -1.48 15.37 -11.21
CA PHE A 7 -1.27 15.84 -9.83
C PHE A 7 -1.23 17.37 -9.75
N PRO A 8 -1.69 17.98 -8.64
CA PRO A 8 -1.60 19.42 -8.43
C PRO A 8 -0.14 19.87 -8.41
N GLU A 9 0.16 21.05 -8.96
CA GLU A 9 1.52 21.61 -8.94
C GLU A 9 1.92 22.10 -7.54
N GLU A 10 0.93 22.56 -6.77
CA GLU A 10 1.09 22.96 -5.38
C GLU A 10 0.99 21.75 -4.45
N ASN A 11 1.94 21.62 -3.52
CA ASN A 11 2.02 20.56 -2.50
C ASN A 11 2.19 19.12 -3.03
N ALA A 12 2.63 18.94 -4.28
CA ALA A 12 3.10 17.66 -4.79
C ALA A 12 4.61 17.65 -4.99
N GLY A 13 5.21 16.47 -4.87
CA GLY A 13 6.65 16.27 -5.05
C GLY A 13 6.96 14.89 -5.59
N GLY A 14 8.24 14.66 -5.92
CA GLY A 14 8.73 13.38 -6.39
C GLY A 14 10.21 13.24 -6.14
N LEU A 15 10.70 12.01 -6.16
CA LEU A 15 12.10 11.67 -5.96
C LEU A 15 12.53 10.66 -7.03
N LEU A 16 13.72 10.86 -7.60
CA LEU A 16 14.38 9.85 -8.41
C LEU A 16 15.13 8.88 -7.50
N VAL A 17 14.91 7.58 -7.72
CA VAL A 17 15.44 6.52 -6.86
C VAL A 17 15.99 5.37 -7.68
N SER A 18 16.82 4.55 -7.06
CA SER A 18 17.48 3.41 -7.68
C SER A 18 16.52 2.24 -7.90
N GLY A 19 15.62 2.39 -8.87
CA GLY A 19 14.70 1.36 -9.34
C GLY A 19 13.37 1.27 -8.59
N THR A 20 12.45 0.50 -9.17
CA THR A 20 11.05 0.41 -8.72
C THR A 20 10.92 -0.17 -7.31
N SER A 21 11.76 -1.12 -6.92
CA SER A 21 11.72 -1.71 -5.57
C SER A 21 11.92 -0.66 -4.47
N ILE A 22 12.85 0.28 -4.65
CA ILE A 22 13.06 1.37 -3.69
C ILE A 22 11.87 2.35 -3.73
N ALA A 23 11.33 2.63 -4.93
CA ALA A 23 10.14 3.46 -5.07
C ALA A 23 8.93 2.87 -4.31
N THR A 24 8.72 1.55 -4.39
CA THR A 24 7.69 0.81 -3.65
C THR A 24 7.87 0.96 -2.14
N ILE A 25 9.09 0.74 -1.64
CA ILE A 25 9.40 0.86 -0.20
C ILE A 25 9.08 2.29 0.29
N ILE A 26 9.51 3.31 -0.45
CA ILE A 26 9.27 4.72 -0.10
C ILE A 26 7.77 5.05 -0.14
N SER A 27 7.04 4.53 -1.13
CA SER A 27 5.60 4.75 -1.26
C SER A 27 4.82 4.18 -0.06
N ILE A 28 5.10 2.92 0.31
CA ILE A 28 4.46 2.26 1.47
C ILE A 28 4.88 2.95 2.78
N ALA A 29 6.15 3.30 2.93
CA ALA A 29 6.64 4.04 4.10
C ALA A 29 5.95 5.41 4.25
N THR A 30 5.67 6.08 3.14
CA THR A 30 4.97 7.38 3.11
C THR A 30 3.51 7.21 3.50
N ALA A 31 2.81 6.20 2.96
CA ALA A 31 1.44 5.88 3.37
C ALA A 31 1.36 5.51 4.86
N ARG A 32 2.31 4.72 5.36
CA ARG A 32 2.43 4.38 6.79
C ARG A 32 2.63 5.62 7.65
N GLN A 33 3.55 6.50 7.28
CA GLN A 33 3.83 7.75 8.01
C GLN A 33 2.58 8.64 8.09
N ARG A 34 1.77 8.67 7.03
CA ARG A 34 0.52 9.45 7.00
C ARG A 34 -0.51 8.95 8.02
N MET A 35 -0.50 7.66 8.32
CA MET A 35 -1.39 7.02 9.30
C MET A 35 -0.82 7.01 10.73
N LEU A 36 0.49 6.88 10.87
CA LEU A 36 1.18 6.78 12.16
C LEU A 36 2.15 7.95 12.32
N VAL A 37 1.66 9.07 12.85
CA VAL A 37 2.38 10.36 12.87
C VAL A 37 3.78 10.26 13.50
N ASN A 38 3.95 9.45 14.56
CA ASN A 38 5.21 9.34 15.29
C ASN A 38 6.04 8.09 14.95
N VAL A 39 5.66 7.28 13.94
CA VAL A 39 6.33 5.99 13.63
C VAL A 39 7.81 6.12 13.34
N ARG A 40 8.27 7.30 12.87
CA ARG A 40 9.69 7.61 12.67
C ARG A 40 10.50 7.62 13.96
N ASN A 41 9.89 8.01 15.07
CA ASN A 41 10.57 8.14 16.36
C ASN A 41 10.26 6.95 17.29
N GLU A 42 9.01 6.48 17.28
CA GLU A 42 8.51 5.46 18.22
C GLU A 42 8.61 4.03 17.63
N GLY A 43 8.88 3.90 16.34
CA GLY A 43 8.79 2.62 15.63
C GLY A 43 7.34 2.15 15.50
N LEU A 44 7.15 0.90 15.06
CA LEU A 44 5.83 0.31 14.79
C LEU A 44 5.11 -0.19 16.06
N GLY A 45 5.85 -0.46 17.14
CA GLY A 45 5.32 -1.12 18.33
C GLY A 45 4.70 -2.50 18.04
N ASN A 46 3.91 -3.03 18.98
CA ASN A 46 3.35 -4.39 18.92
C ASN A 46 2.05 -4.53 18.10
N SER A 47 1.42 -3.44 17.63
CA SER A 47 0.07 -3.53 17.05
C SER A 47 -0.27 -2.33 16.16
N SER A 48 0.48 -2.12 15.08
CA SER A 48 0.10 -1.07 14.14
C SER A 48 -1.28 -1.32 13.50
N ASN A 49 -1.80 -2.56 13.57
CA ASN A 49 -3.07 -3.03 13.01
C ASN A 49 -3.28 -2.58 11.56
N LEU A 50 -2.21 -2.17 10.88
CA LEU A 50 -2.27 -1.60 9.54
C LEU A 50 -2.50 -2.72 8.55
N VAL A 51 -3.43 -2.49 7.63
CA VAL A 51 -3.67 -3.41 6.51
C VAL A 51 -3.68 -2.65 5.19
N ALA A 52 -3.11 -3.28 4.18
CA ALA A 52 -3.13 -2.80 2.81
C ALA A 52 -3.69 -3.87 1.88
N TYR A 53 -4.06 -3.45 0.68
CA TYR A 53 -4.70 -4.31 -0.30
C TYR A 53 -3.94 -4.32 -1.61
N ALA A 54 -3.76 -5.49 -2.22
CA ALA A 54 -3.19 -5.65 -3.54
C ALA A 54 -3.93 -6.74 -4.33
N SER A 55 -3.78 -6.73 -5.65
CA SER A 55 -4.22 -7.82 -6.52
C SER A 55 -3.47 -9.12 -6.21
N THR A 56 -4.10 -10.28 -6.42
CA THR A 56 -3.42 -11.59 -6.45
C THR A 56 -2.28 -11.65 -7.46
N GLU A 57 -2.32 -10.81 -8.51
CA GLU A 57 -1.30 -10.70 -9.56
C GLU A 57 -0.20 -9.68 -9.22
N THR A 58 -0.15 -9.15 -7.99
CA THR A 58 0.86 -8.14 -7.65
C THR A 58 2.27 -8.74 -7.61
N HIS A 59 3.25 -7.96 -8.07
CA HIS A 59 4.64 -8.39 -8.08
C HIS A 59 5.17 -8.60 -6.65
N GLY A 60 5.94 -9.67 -6.43
CA GLY A 60 6.45 -10.06 -5.10
C GLY A 60 7.36 -9.02 -4.42
N CYS A 61 7.77 -7.95 -5.10
CA CYS A 61 8.47 -6.83 -4.46
C CYS A 61 7.59 -6.11 -3.42
N ILE A 62 6.26 -6.12 -3.57
CA ILE A 62 5.35 -5.52 -2.59
C ILE A 62 5.47 -6.27 -1.27
N ILE A 63 5.39 -7.61 -1.29
CA ILE A 63 5.54 -8.46 -0.10
C ILE A 63 6.88 -8.19 0.60
N LYS A 64 7.98 -8.14 -0.17
CA LYS A 64 9.31 -7.83 0.36
C LYS A 64 9.36 -6.44 1.01
N ALA A 65 8.69 -5.45 0.44
CA ALA A 65 8.63 -4.11 1.03
C ALA A 65 7.89 -4.11 2.38
N PHE A 66 6.81 -4.86 2.52
CA PHE A 66 6.10 -5.01 3.81
C PHE A 66 6.97 -5.66 4.88
N GLN A 67 7.72 -6.71 4.51
CA GLN A 67 8.68 -7.38 5.39
C GLN A 67 9.80 -6.42 5.82
N LEU A 68 10.40 -5.71 4.87
CA LEU A 68 11.50 -4.76 5.14
C LEU A 68 11.07 -3.58 6.01
N LEU A 69 9.82 -3.13 5.89
CA LEU A 69 9.28 -2.04 6.69
C LEU A 69 8.80 -2.47 8.08
N GLY A 70 8.87 -3.77 8.41
CA GLY A 70 8.42 -4.31 9.69
C GLY A 70 6.90 -4.42 9.83
N LEU A 71 6.15 -4.30 8.73
CA LEU A 71 4.69 -4.42 8.72
C LEU A 71 4.23 -5.89 8.77
N GLY A 72 5.09 -6.81 8.30
CA GLY A 72 4.75 -8.22 8.14
C GLY A 72 3.97 -8.49 6.86
N SER A 73 4.12 -9.69 6.30
CA SER A 73 3.43 -10.09 5.06
C SER A 73 1.91 -10.18 5.27
N ASP A 74 1.47 -10.55 6.47
CA ASP A 74 0.06 -10.74 6.81
C ASP A 74 -0.72 -9.41 6.80
N ALA A 75 -0.03 -8.27 6.89
CA ALA A 75 -0.63 -6.94 6.74
C ALA A 75 -1.01 -6.61 5.29
N LEU A 76 -0.69 -7.47 4.32
CA LEU A 76 -1.06 -7.33 2.91
C LEU A 76 -2.16 -8.33 2.57
N HIS A 77 -3.37 -7.83 2.39
CA HIS A 77 -4.53 -8.63 1.99
C HIS A 77 -4.66 -8.66 0.47
N PHE A 78 -4.74 -9.86 -0.09
CA PHE A 78 -4.90 -10.05 -1.53
C PHE A 78 -6.37 -10.04 -1.93
N ILE A 79 -6.68 -9.31 -2.98
CA ILE A 79 -8.02 -9.21 -3.57
C ILE A 79 -8.00 -9.94 -4.91
N PRO A 80 -9.00 -10.81 -5.19
CA PRO A 80 -9.09 -11.49 -6.47
C PRO A 80 -9.22 -10.51 -7.63
N VAL A 81 -8.86 -11.01 -8.82
CA VAL A 81 -9.04 -10.31 -10.08
C VAL A 81 -10.12 -10.98 -10.93
N ASP A 82 -10.75 -10.19 -11.79
CA ASP A 82 -11.65 -10.69 -12.83
C ASP A 82 -10.90 -11.28 -14.02
N GLU A 83 -11.64 -11.72 -15.04
CA GLU A 83 -11.09 -12.29 -16.29
C GLU A 83 -10.20 -11.32 -17.08
N THR A 84 -10.27 -10.02 -16.77
CA THR A 84 -9.42 -8.97 -17.37
C THR A 84 -8.20 -8.64 -16.52
N PHE A 85 -7.92 -9.44 -15.48
CA PHE A 85 -6.86 -9.23 -14.49
C PHE A 85 -7.00 -7.92 -13.70
N CYS A 86 -8.20 -7.34 -13.67
CA CYS A 86 -8.50 -6.16 -12.86
C CYS A 86 -9.00 -6.58 -11.48
N ILE A 87 -8.65 -5.83 -10.43
CA ILE A 87 -9.15 -6.09 -9.06
C ILE A 87 -10.68 -6.07 -9.02
N GLU A 88 -11.27 -7.09 -8.41
CA GLU A 88 -12.70 -7.10 -8.10
C GLU A 88 -13.05 -6.06 -7.04
N ILE A 89 -13.66 -4.96 -7.46
CA ILE A 89 -13.99 -3.82 -6.57
C ILE A 89 -14.99 -4.21 -5.47
N SER A 90 -15.92 -5.13 -5.75
CA SER A 90 -16.85 -5.67 -4.75
C SER A 90 -16.11 -6.41 -3.63
N ALA A 91 -15.17 -7.28 -3.99
CA ALA A 91 -14.33 -8.01 -3.04
C ALA A 91 -13.45 -7.06 -2.22
N LEU A 92 -12.83 -6.07 -2.85
CA LEU A 92 -12.05 -5.03 -2.17
C LEU A 92 -12.89 -4.27 -1.12
N ARG A 93 -14.11 -3.86 -1.48
CA ARG A 93 -15.00 -3.13 -0.55
C ARG A 93 -15.39 -3.99 0.65
N THR A 94 -15.69 -5.27 0.41
CA THR A 94 -16.01 -6.25 1.46
C THR A 94 -14.83 -6.43 2.41
N ALA A 95 -13.62 -6.65 1.88
CA ALA A 95 -12.40 -6.81 2.67
C ALA A 95 -12.12 -5.58 3.56
N ILE A 96 -12.21 -4.37 2.99
CA ILE A 96 -12.03 -3.11 3.76
C ILE A 96 -13.05 -3.00 4.90
N ARG A 97 -14.30 -3.38 4.67
CA ARG A 97 -15.35 -3.33 5.70
C ARG A 97 -15.05 -4.33 6.83
N GLU A 98 -14.79 -5.58 6.49
CA GLU A 98 -14.54 -6.63 7.47
C GLU A 98 -13.28 -6.36 8.30
N ASP A 99 -12.23 -5.83 7.68
CA ASP A 99 -11.00 -5.48 8.39
C ASP A 99 -11.23 -4.33 9.38
N ARG A 100 -12.04 -3.33 9.00
CA ARG A 100 -12.44 -2.27 9.94
C ARG A 100 -13.26 -2.81 11.10
N GLU A 101 -14.16 -3.75 10.86
CA GLU A 101 -14.96 -4.43 11.90
C GLU A 101 -14.07 -5.24 12.86
N LYS A 102 -12.94 -5.77 12.38
CA LYS A 102 -11.92 -6.46 13.19
C LYS A 102 -10.97 -5.50 13.94
N GLY A 103 -11.16 -4.19 13.83
CA GLY A 103 -10.29 -3.19 14.45
C GLY A 103 -8.95 -2.98 13.72
N LEU A 104 -8.84 -3.47 12.48
CA LEU A 104 -7.71 -3.19 11.60
C LEU A 104 -7.86 -1.80 10.98
N LYS A 105 -6.73 -1.26 10.51
CA LYS A 105 -6.57 0.10 10.00
C LYS A 105 -6.14 0.05 8.53
N PRO A 106 -7.08 -0.03 7.59
CA PRO A 106 -6.82 0.15 6.17
C PRO A 106 -6.03 1.44 5.90
N PHE A 107 -4.88 1.35 5.25
CA PHE A 107 -4.04 2.53 4.97
C PHE A 107 -3.58 2.68 3.52
N CYS A 108 -3.60 1.62 2.72
CA CYS A 108 -3.06 1.67 1.37
C CYS A 108 -3.74 0.64 0.47
N ILE A 109 -3.94 1.00 -0.81
CA ILE A 109 -4.30 0.07 -1.88
C ILE A 109 -3.20 0.20 -2.94
N ILE A 110 -2.63 -0.93 -3.34
CA ILE A 110 -1.60 -1.01 -4.38
C ILE A 110 -2.30 -1.28 -5.71
N GLY A 111 -2.32 -0.27 -6.58
CA GLY A 111 -2.79 -0.41 -7.95
C GLY A 111 -1.66 -0.80 -8.90
N ASN A 112 -1.87 -1.87 -9.67
CA ASN A 112 -0.96 -2.31 -10.73
C ASN A 112 -1.47 -1.73 -12.07
N ALA A 113 -0.76 -0.74 -12.61
CA ALA A 113 -1.09 -0.11 -13.89
C ALA A 113 -0.14 -0.64 -14.98
N GLY A 114 -0.43 -1.83 -15.48
CA GLY A 114 0.36 -2.55 -16.50
C GLY A 114 -0.05 -4.02 -16.57
N ILE A 115 0.26 -4.67 -17.69
CA ILE A 115 0.09 -6.11 -17.92
C ILE A 115 1.34 -6.85 -17.43
#